data_AF-A0A3D2F6S7-F1
#
_entry.id   AF-A0A3D2F6S7-F1
#
_cell.length_a   1.000
_cell.length_b   1.000
_cell.length_c   1.000
_cell.angle_alpha   90.00
_cell.angle_beta   90.00
_cell.angle_gamma   90.00
#
_symmetry.space_group_name_H-M   'P 1'
#
loop_
_entity.id
_entity.type
_entity.pdbx_description
1 polymer ?
#
loop_
_entity_poly.entity_id
_entity_poly.type
_entity_poly.pdbx_seq_one_letter_code
_entity_poly.pdbx_strand_id
1 'polypeptide(L)' 'NALGIDGGENDSVIDAVEFIELLRQTDDLATLPVGRNVVVIGGGMTAVDAAVQSKLLGAQNVTIAYRRGREAMSA' A
#
# COMPACT_ATOMS: atom_id res chain seq x y z
N ASN A 1 -5.91 -10.21 -6.78
CA ASN A 1 -5.71 -9.21 -7.86
C ASN A 1 -4.25 -9.31 -8.27
N ALA A 2 -3.88 -10.23 -9.17
CA ALA A 2 -2.46 -10.51 -9.41
C ALA A 2 -1.95 -9.63 -10.57
N LEU A 3 -1.08 -8.68 -10.25
CA LEU A 3 -0.38 -7.83 -11.23
C LEU A 3 0.51 -8.64 -12.20
N GLY A 4 0.65 -9.95 -11.99
CA GLY A 4 1.37 -10.86 -12.88
C GLY A 4 2.86 -10.53 -13.00
N ILE A 5 3.43 -9.95 -11.94
CA ILE A 5 4.83 -9.54 -11.89
C ILE A 5 5.71 -10.66 -11.34
N ASP A 6 6.91 -10.80 -11.90
CA ASP A 6 7.93 -11.66 -11.32
C ASP A 6 8.24 -11.21 -9.89
N GLY A 7 8.24 -12.16 -8.95
CA GLY A 7 8.42 -11.87 -7.53
C GLY A 7 7.17 -11.34 -6.82
N GLY A 8 5.98 -11.47 -7.41
CA GLY A 8 4.71 -11.12 -6.76
C GLY A 8 4.37 -11.95 -5.51
N GLU A 9 5.07 -13.06 -5.30
CA GLU A 9 4.97 -13.95 -4.14
C GLU A 9 5.93 -13.56 -3.00
N ASN A 10 6.77 -12.52 -3.18
CA ASN A 10 7.71 -12.09 -2.15
C ASN A 10 6.95 -11.49 -0.96
N ASP A 11 7.42 -11.75 0.27
CA ASP A 11 6.83 -11.22 1.50
C ASP A 11 6.72 -9.68 1.56
N SER A 12 7.51 -8.96 0.76
CA SER A 12 7.45 -7.51 0.63
C SER A 12 6.32 -7.00 -0.29
N VAL A 13 5.62 -7.90 -0.96
CA VAL A 13 4.48 -7.60 -1.84
C VAL A 13 3.21 -8.00 -1.10
N ILE A 14 2.39 -7.01 -0.79
CA ILE A 14 1.19 -7.19 0.05
C ILE A 14 -0.02 -6.66 -0.73
N ASP A 15 -1.13 -7.39 -0.69
CA ASP A 15 -2.39 -6.88 -1.24
C ASP A 15 -2.90 -5.71 -0.41
N ALA A 16 -3.32 -4.63 -1.07
CA ALA A 16 -3.71 -3.40 -0.37
C ALA A 16 -4.97 -3.59 0.49
N VAL A 17 -5.89 -4.49 0.11
CA VAL A 17 -7.08 -4.78 0.91
C VAL A 17 -6.67 -5.57 2.15
N GLU A 18 -5.84 -6.60 1.99
CA GLU A 18 -5.31 -7.40 3.10
C GLU A 18 -4.52 -6.54 4.10
N PHE A 19 -3.67 -5.63 3.61
CA PHE A 19 -2.93 -4.70 4.46
C PHE A 19 -3.86 -3.81 5.30
N ILE A 20 -4.92 -3.27 4.70
CA ILE A 20 -5.89 -2.42 5.41
C ILE A 20 -6.72 -3.23 6.40
N GLU A 21 -7.09 -4.46 6.04
CA GLU A 21 -7.79 -5.38 6.95
C GLU A 21 -6.93 -5.72 8.17
N LEU A 22 -5.68 -6.10 7.96
CA LEU A 22 -4.70 -6.37 9.01
C LEU A 22 -4.52 -5.15 9.92
N LEU A 23 -4.34 -3.97 9.33
CA LEU A 23 -4.19 -2.73 10.06
C LEU A 23 -5.39 -2.44 10.96
N ARG A 24 -6.61 -2.62 10.46
CA ARG A 24 -7.85 -2.37 11.22
C ARG A 24 -8.09 -3.36 12.34
N GLN A 25 -7.54 -4.57 12.24
CA GLN A 25 -7.71 -5.64 13.23
C GLN A 25 -6.56 -5.69 14.25
N THR A 26 -5.52 -4.88 14.07
CA THR A 26 -4.35 -4.88 14.95
C THR A 26 -4.51 -3.87 16.08
N ASP A 27 -4.44 -4.34 17.33
CA ASP A 27 -4.54 -3.49 18.52
C ASP A 27 -3.28 -2.63 18.71
N ASP A 28 -2.09 -3.21 18.54
CA ASP A 28 -0.81 -2.51 18.65
C ASP A 28 -0.16 -2.29 17.27
N LEU A 29 -0.40 -1.11 16.70
CA LEU A 29 0.10 -0.72 15.38
C LEU A 29 1.64 -0.71 15.28
N ALA A 30 2.37 -0.63 16.40
CA ALA A 30 3.83 -0.67 16.39
C ALA A 30 4.38 -2.05 15.99
N THR A 31 3.54 -3.09 16.03
CA THR A 31 3.90 -4.45 15.63
C THR A 31 3.77 -4.70 14.13
N LEU A 32 3.11 -3.79 13.39
CA LEU A 32 2.92 -3.95 11.96
C LEU A 32 4.21 -3.66 11.19
N PRO A 33 4.68 -4.60 10.35
CA PRO A 33 5.85 -4.36 9.53
C PRO A 33 5.53 -3.33 8.44
N VAL A 34 6.24 -2.21 8.42
CA VAL A 34 6.20 -1.24 7.32
C VAL A 34 7.61 -0.96 6.80
N GLY A 35 7.77 -0.96 5.47
CA GLY A 35 9.04 -0.66 4.84
C GLY A 35 9.42 0.82 4.97
N ARG A 36 10.73 1.12 4.94
CA ARG A 36 11.21 2.52 4.87
C ARG A 36 10.77 3.22 3.58
N ASN A 37 10.70 2.47 2.49
CA ASN A 37 10.25 2.94 1.18
C ASN A 37 9.09 2.05 0.73
N VAL A 38 7.92 2.64 0.49
CA VAL A 38 6.71 1.92 0.09
C VAL A 38 6.26 2.43 -1.28
N VAL A 39 5.95 1.50 -2.19
CA VAL A 39 5.32 1.80 -3.47
C VAL A 39 3.94 1.17 -3.50
N VAL A 40 2.90 1.98 -3.68
CA VAL A 40 1.51 1.52 -3.82
C VAL A 40 1.13 1.55 -5.29
N ILE A 41 0.70 0.42 -5.83
CA ILE A 41 0.28 0.30 -7.23
C ILE A 41 -1.24 0.48 -7.31
N GLY A 42 -1.71 1.59 -7.88
CA GLY A 42 -3.13 1.88 -8.03
C GLY A 42 -3.45 3.37 -8.01
N GLY A 43 -4.69 3.72 -8.36
CA GLY A 43 -5.17 5.11 -8.38
C GLY A 43 -6.61 5.28 -7.90
N GLY A 44 -7.10 4.32 -7.10
CA GLY A 44 -8.40 4.39 -6.43
C GLY A 44 -8.25 4.65 -4.94
N MET A 45 -9.37 4.77 -4.23
CA MET A 45 -9.40 5.06 -2.79
C MET A 45 -8.57 4.08 -1.96
N THR A 46 -8.59 2.78 -2.28
CA THR A 46 -7.79 1.77 -1.58
C THR A 46 -6.28 2.04 -1.69
N ALA A 47 -5.81 2.52 -2.84
CA ALA A 47 -4.40 2.86 -3.03
C ALA A 47 -4.01 4.09 -2.20
N VAL A 48 -4.91 5.07 -2.11
CA VAL A 48 -4.69 6.26 -1.29
C VAL A 48 -4.71 5.91 0.20
N ASP A 49 -5.65 5.09 0.67
CA ASP A 49 -5.71 4.65 2.06
C ASP A 49 -4.43 3.89 2.42
N ALA A 50 -4.04 2.88 1.63
CA ALA A 50 -2.80 2.14 1.85
C ALA A 50 -1.56 3.05 1.90
N ALA A 51 -1.47 4.06 1.04
CA ALA A 51 -0.37 5.01 1.03
C ALA A 51 -0.34 5.90 2.29
N VAL A 52 -1.50 6.44 2.69
CA VAL A 52 -1.63 7.28 3.88
C VAL A 52 -1.31 6.47 5.13
N GLN A 53 -1.87 5.27 5.27
CA GLN A 53 -1.61 4.40 6.41
C GLN A 53 -0.13 4.00 6.50
N SER A 54 0.48 3.64 5.37
CA SER A 54 1.92 3.34 5.33
C SER A 54 2.76 4.53 5.83
N LYS A 55 2.36 5.76 5.48
CA LYS A 55 3.04 6.97 5.95
C LYS A 55 2.87 7.18 7.46
N LEU A 56 1.68 6.94 7.99
CA LEU A 56 1.38 7.06 9.42
C LEU A 56 2.11 6.01 10.27
N LEU A 57 2.31 4.81 9.74
CA LEU A 57 3.10 3.75 10.37
C LEU A 57 4.61 4.01 10.37
N GLY A 58 5.07 5.11 9.74
CA GLY A 58 6.46 5.54 9.80
C GLY A 58 7.29 5.28 8.55
N ALA A 59 6.66 4.94 7.41
CA ALA A 59 7.39 4.91 6.14
C ALA A 59 8.03 6.27 5.83
N GLN A 60 9.31 6.27 5.47
CA GLN A 60 10.03 7.50 5.15
C GLN A 60 9.56 8.05 3.82
N ASN A 61 9.49 7.18 2.80
CA ASN A 61 9.03 7.52 1.47
C ASN A 61 7.84 6.63 1.09
N VAL A 62 6.77 7.25 0.58
CA VAL A 62 5.62 6.56 0.02
C VAL A 62 5.36 7.11 -1.38
N THR A 63 5.27 6.24 -2.38
CA THR A 63 5.00 6.60 -3.78
C THR A 63 3.78 5.86 -4.27
N ILE A 64 2.81 6.59 -4.83
CA ILE A 64 1.68 5.98 -5.53
C ILE A 64 2.05 5.91 -7.02
N ALA A 65 2.15 4.70 -7.55
CA ALA A 65 2.34 4.45 -8.97
C ALA A 65 0.99 4.10 -9.60
N TYR A 66 0.53 4.97 -10.49
CA TYR A 66 -0.70 4.78 -11.23
C TYR A 66 -0.42 4.79 -12.73
N ARG A 67 -1.09 3.89 -13.47
CA ARG A 67 -0.86 3.71 -14.91
C ARG A 67 -1.39 4.85 -15.80
N ARG A 68 -2.21 5.75 -15.25
CA ARG A 68 -2.77 6.91 -15.97
C ARG A 68 -2.27 8.20 -15.32
N GLY A 69 -2.57 9.33 -15.95
CA GLY A 69 -2.30 10.63 -15.36
C GLY A 69 -3.11 10.88 -14.09
N ARG A 70 -2.65 11.87 -13.32
CA ARG A 70 -3.23 12.25 -12.02
C ARG A 70 -4.68 12.72 -12.17
N GLU A 71 -5.01 13.35 -13.29
CA GLU A 71 -6.36 13.77 -13.66
C GLU A 71 -7.36 12.61 -13.78
N ALA A 72 -6.87 11.39 -14.00
CA ALA A 72 -7.68 10.18 -14.11
C ALA A 72 -7.67 9.33 -12.83
N MET A 73 -7.15 9.88 -11.72
CA MET A 73 -7.22 9.25 -10.40
C MET A 73 -8.65 9.39 -9.88
N SER A 74 -9.21 8.32 -9.31
CA SER A 74 -10.60 8.30 -8.79
C SER A 74 -10.68 8.62 -7.30
N ALA A 75 -9.57 9.08 -6.72
CA ALA A 75 -9.40 9.37 -5.30
C ALA A 75 -9.10 10.85 -5.09
#